data_AF-A0A4R8W8R3-F1
#
_entry.id   AF-A0A4R8W8R3-F1
#
_cell.length_a   1.000
_cell.length_b   1.000
_cell.length_c   1.000
_cell.angle_alpha   90.00
_cell.angle_beta   90.00
_cell.angle_gamma   90.00
#
_symmetry.space_group_name_H-M   'P 1'
#
loop_
_entity.id
_entity.type
_entity.pdbx_description
1 polymer ?
#
loop_
_entity_poly.entity_id
_entity_poly.type
_entity_poly.pdbx_seq_one_letter_code
_entity_poly.pdbx_strand_id
1 'polypeptide(L)'
;MKFQKTALAASALAAGTFLALVAPLAASAHIDIDPSSTAAGSHAVLSFALPHGCDGSPTTSISISIPESVVSVTPTVNPGWTVAKTSVDLAKPITDAEGNTISTRIGRVVYTAITPMEDGLRTTFDLSVPLPADAAGQTLEFPVLQTCATGSTAWDQHAVEGEAEPEHPAPSVAVTAAVAGGEQGHAAGATDAEATSAAAPGDDVLARVLGVGGLVVGAIGIVLAVTGRRTKRSV
;
A
#
# COMPACT_ATOMS: atom_id res chain seq x y z
N MET A 1 35.82 8.61 42.38
CA MET A 1 34.50 8.08 41.94
C MET A 1 33.68 9.06 41.05
N LYS A 2 34.28 10.05 40.35
CA LYS A 2 33.55 10.96 39.44
C LYS A 2 33.68 10.60 37.95
N PHE A 3 34.71 9.83 37.57
CA PHE A 3 34.98 9.44 36.19
C PHE A 3 34.10 8.28 35.67
N GLN A 4 33.53 7.46 36.56
CA GLN A 4 32.63 6.37 36.17
C GLN A 4 31.28 6.88 35.66
N LYS A 5 30.76 7.98 36.23
CA LYS A 5 29.45 8.54 35.86
C LYS A 5 29.46 9.21 34.48
N THR A 6 30.61 9.71 34.02
CA THR A 6 30.75 10.33 32.69
C THR A 6 30.91 9.32 31.56
N ALA A 7 31.44 8.13 31.84
CA ALA A 7 31.53 7.05 30.85
C ALA A 7 30.13 6.50 30.51
N LEU A 8 29.28 6.28 31.53
CA LEU A 8 27.91 5.79 31.34
C LEU A 8 27.01 6.72 30.51
N ALA A 9 27.16 8.04 30.65
CA ALA A 9 26.35 9.02 29.91
C ALA A 9 26.76 9.15 28.42
N ALA A 10 28.04 8.92 28.10
CA ALA A 10 28.52 8.94 26.72
C ALA A 10 28.14 7.67 25.95
N SER A 11 28.12 6.51 26.63
CA SER A 11 27.68 5.24 26.05
C SER A 11 26.18 5.22 25.73
N ALA A 12 25.34 5.82 26.59
CA ALA A 12 23.90 5.90 26.38
C ALA A 12 23.52 6.80 25.20
N LEU A 13 24.23 7.93 25.00
CA LEU A 13 23.99 8.81 23.86
C LEU A 13 24.41 8.18 22.53
N ALA A 14 25.56 7.47 22.50
CA ALA A 14 26.04 6.78 21.32
C ALA A 14 25.12 5.60 20.93
N ALA A 15 24.63 4.83 21.90
CA ALA A 15 23.67 3.75 21.68
C ALA A 15 22.32 4.27 21.18
N GLY A 16 21.81 5.39 21.73
CA GLY A 16 20.58 6.02 21.29
C GLY A 16 20.65 6.59 19.86
N THR A 17 21.79 7.19 19.49
CA THR A 17 22.01 7.65 18.09
C THR A 17 22.18 6.48 17.12
N PHE A 18 22.81 5.38 17.52
CA PHE A 18 22.95 4.21 16.64
C PHE A 18 21.58 3.58 16.37
N LEU A 19 20.75 3.39 17.41
CA LEU A 19 19.38 2.86 17.28
C LEU A 19 18.47 3.75 16.42
N ALA A 20 18.65 5.07 16.45
CA ALA A 20 17.90 6.01 15.61
C ALA A 20 18.38 6.03 14.14
N LEU A 21 19.64 5.66 13.86
CA LEU A 21 20.16 5.51 12.50
C LEU A 21 19.90 4.13 11.89
N VAL A 22 19.62 3.10 12.71
CA VAL A 22 19.15 1.78 12.26
C VAL A 22 17.66 1.56 12.50
N ALA A 23 16.89 2.61 12.81
CA ALA A 23 15.44 2.54 12.60
C ALA A 23 15.29 2.09 11.14
N PRO A 24 14.64 0.94 10.87
CA PRO A 24 14.48 0.50 9.50
C PRO A 24 13.87 1.68 8.77
N LEU A 25 14.49 2.05 7.66
CA LEU A 25 13.79 2.78 6.62
C LEU A 25 12.70 1.82 6.12
N ALA A 26 11.67 1.58 6.94
CA ALA A 26 10.38 1.07 6.53
C ALA A 26 9.70 2.21 5.76
N ALA A 27 10.39 2.71 4.73
CA ALA A 27 9.75 3.37 3.62
C ALA A 27 8.93 2.27 2.93
N SER A 28 7.63 2.51 2.72
CA SER A 28 6.70 1.52 2.17
C SER A 28 7.31 0.80 0.96
N ALA A 29 7.69 -0.46 1.16
CA ALA A 29 8.31 -1.34 0.17
C ALA A 29 7.30 -2.32 -0.41
N HIS A 30 6.11 -2.41 0.19
CA HIS A 30 5.08 -3.36 -0.22
C HIS A 30 4.37 -2.87 -1.48
N ILE A 31 3.87 -3.81 -2.27
CA ILE A 31 2.94 -3.49 -3.34
C ILE A 31 1.58 -3.20 -2.69
N ASP A 32 1.21 -1.94 -2.63
CA ASP A 32 -0.10 -1.51 -2.13
C ASP A 32 -1.16 -1.59 -3.24
N ILE A 33 -2.41 -1.81 -2.86
CA ILE A 33 -3.56 -1.77 -3.76
C ILE A 33 -4.53 -0.66 -3.33
N ASP A 34 -4.86 0.23 -4.26
CA ASP A 34 -5.84 1.30 -4.06
C ASP A 34 -7.10 1.02 -4.88
N PRO A 35 -8.21 0.58 -4.25
CA PRO A 35 -9.47 0.31 -4.93
C PRO A 35 -10.34 1.56 -5.07
N SER A 36 -10.82 1.85 -6.28
CA SER A 36 -11.79 2.94 -6.51
C SER A 36 -13.17 2.69 -5.87
N SER A 37 -13.45 1.44 -5.51
CA SER A 37 -14.65 0.99 -4.80
C SER A 37 -14.34 -0.33 -4.10
N THR A 38 -14.92 -0.55 -2.93
CA THR A 38 -14.85 -1.82 -2.20
C THR A 38 -16.20 -2.52 -2.10
N ALA A 39 -17.28 -1.92 -2.61
CA ALA A 39 -18.63 -2.46 -2.44
C ALA A 39 -18.83 -3.77 -3.22
N ALA A 40 -19.39 -4.79 -2.57
CA ALA A 40 -19.76 -6.05 -3.21
C ALA A 40 -20.68 -5.80 -4.43
N GLY A 41 -20.39 -6.47 -5.56
CA GLY A 41 -21.13 -6.33 -6.81
C GLY A 41 -20.82 -5.06 -7.60
N SER A 42 -19.97 -4.16 -7.10
CA SER A 42 -19.54 -2.97 -7.85
C SER A 42 -18.41 -3.29 -8.83
N HIS A 43 -18.25 -2.42 -9.83
CA HIS A 43 -17.02 -2.39 -10.63
C HIS A 43 -15.99 -1.49 -9.96
N ALA A 44 -14.79 -2.04 -9.73
CA ALA A 44 -13.67 -1.32 -9.13
C ALA A 44 -12.50 -1.24 -10.11
N VAL A 45 -11.80 -0.12 -10.09
CA VAL A 45 -10.42 -0.02 -10.60
C VAL A 45 -9.51 -0.28 -9.42
N LEU A 46 -8.66 -1.30 -9.54
CA LEU A 46 -7.66 -1.66 -8.56
C LEU A 46 -6.30 -1.16 -9.04
N SER A 47 -5.71 -0.18 -8.35
CA SER A 47 -4.40 0.36 -8.69
C SER A 47 -3.31 -0.29 -7.83
N PHE A 48 -2.48 -1.12 -8.45
CA PHE A 48 -1.35 -1.79 -7.81
C PHE A 48 -0.12 -0.89 -7.89
N ALA A 49 0.34 -0.37 -6.76
CA ALA A 49 1.51 0.51 -6.70
C ALA A 49 2.79 -0.31 -6.50
N LEU A 50 3.63 -0.40 -7.53
CA LEU A 50 4.95 -1.01 -7.45
C LEU A 50 5.98 0.06 -7.07
N PRO A 51 6.56 0.04 -5.84
CA PRO A 51 7.37 1.14 -5.35
C PRO A 51 8.83 1.15 -5.86
N HIS A 52 9.41 0.00 -6.18
CA HIS A 52 10.83 -0.14 -6.51
C HIS A 52 11.17 -1.45 -7.25
N GLY A 53 12.46 -1.71 -7.49
CA GLY A 53 13.01 -2.95 -8.06
C GLY A 53 13.09 -4.11 -7.06
N CYS A 54 13.84 -5.17 -7.36
CA CYS A 54 14.08 -6.28 -6.41
C CYS A 54 15.52 -6.17 -5.90
N ASP A 55 15.72 -5.88 -4.61
CA ASP A 55 17.06 -5.75 -4.02
C ASP A 55 18.02 -4.85 -4.82
N GLY A 56 17.53 -3.73 -5.37
CA GLY A 56 18.31 -2.83 -6.22
C GLY A 56 18.36 -3.19 -7.71
N SER A 57 17.80 -4.34 -8.11
CA SER A 57 17.71 -4.78 -9.50
C SER A 57 16.46 -4.21 -10.19
N PRO A 58 16.56 -3.77 -11.46
CA PRO A 58 15.42 -3.24 -12.20
C PRO A 58 14.34 -4.30 -12.46
N THR A 59 13.07 -3.90 -12.36
CA THR A 59 11.89 -4.76 -12.61
C THR A 59 11.67 -4.95 -14.11
N THR A 60 11.52 -6.20 -14.53
CA THR A 60 11.29 -6.59 -15.93
C THR A 60 9.86 -7.04 -16.18
N SER A 61 9.19 -7.63 -15.19
CA SER A 61 7.78 -7.99 -15.30
C SER A 61 7.09 -8.02 -13.95
N ILE A 62 5.79 -7.79 -13.94
CA ILE A 62 4.92 -8.18 -12.83
C ILE A 62 3.82 -9.13 -13.32
N SER A 63 3.47 -10.09 -12.48
CA SER A 63 2.43 -11.08 -12.74
C SER A 63 1.43 -11.05 -11.59
N ILE A 64 0.24 -10.49 -11.84
CA ILE A 64 -0.85 -10.38 -10.87
C ILE A 64 -1.77 -11.60 -11.02
N SER A 65 -1.89 -12.38 -9.96
CA SER A 65 -2.81 -13.52 -9.90
C SER A 65 -4.21 -13.04 -9.52
N ILE A 66 -5.22 -13.56 -10.24
CA ILE A 66 -6.61 -13.15 -10.08
C ILE A 66 -7.36 -14.21 -9.27
N PRO A 67 -8.04 -13.84 -8.16
CA PRO A 67 -8.88 -14.74 -7.37
C PRO A 67 -9.89 -15.52 -8.21
N GLU A 68 -10.24 -16.73 -7.78
CA GLU A 68 -11.25 -17.55 -8.45
C GLU A 68 -12.63 -16.90 -8.51
N SER A 69 -12.97 -16.08 -7.51
CA SER A 69 -14.23 -15.34 -7.44
C SER A 69 -14.32 -14.20 -8.45
N VAL A 70 -13.18 -13.75 -9.02
CA VAL A 70 -13.14 -12.69 -10.03
C VAL A 70 -13.09 -13.32 -11.42
N VAL A 71 -14.22 -13.22 -12.13
CA VAL A 71 -14.45 -13.94 -13.39
C VAL A 71 -13.91 -13.21 -14.63
N SER A 72 -13.80 -11.88 -14.56
CA SER A 72 -13.32 -11.05 -15.66
C SER A 72 -12.40 -9.94 -15.15
N VAL A 73 -11.42 -9.57 -15.99
CA VAL A 73 -10.45 -8.51 -15.69
C VAL A 73 -10.12 -7.77 -16.98
N THR A 74 -10.17 -6.44 -16.90
CA THR A 74 -9.74 -5.54 -17.98
C THR A 74 -8.53 -4.74 -17.50
N PRO A 75 -7.31 -5.11 -17.94
CA PRO A 75 -6.11 -4.36 -17.61
C PRO A 75 -6.03 -3.05 -18.37
N THR A 76 -5.56 -1.99 -17.71
CA THR A 76 -5.17 -0.73 -18.35
C THR A 76 -3.88 -0.92 -19.15
N VAL A 77 -3.79 -0.29 -20.32
CA VAL A 77 -2.55 -0.27 -21.12
C VAL A 77 -1.60 0.77 -20.55
N ASN A 78 -0.40 0.34 -20.15
CA ASN A 78 0.60 1.21 -19.54
C ASN A 78 1.69 1.57 -20.56
N PRO A 79 2.01 2.87 -20.78
CA PRO A 79 3.14 3.27 -21.60
C PRO A 79 4.44 2.63 -21.11
N GLY A 80 5.24 2.08 -22.03
CA GLY A 80 6.48 1.39 -21.69
C GLY A 80 6.32 -0.06 -21.24
N TRP A 81 5.08 -0.58 -21.19
CA TRP A 81 4.79 -1.97 -20.83
C TRP A 81 3.92 -2.65 -21.89
N THR A 82 4.17 -3.93 -22.09
CA THR A 82 3.23 -4.82 -22.78
C THR A 82 2.37 -5.52 -21.75
N VAL A 83 1.13 -5.88 -22.10
CA VAL A 83 0.20 -6.56 -21.20
C VAL A 83 -0.38 -7.80 -21.86
N ALA A 84 -0.44 -8.89 -21.11
CA ALA A 84 -1.03 -10.16 -21.52
C ALA A 84 -1.97 -10.70 -20.44
N LYS A 85 -3.04 -11.38 -20.87
CA LYS A 85 -3.97 -12.09 -20.00
C LYS A 85 -3.80 -13.59 -20.20
N THR A 86 -3.81 -14.35 -19.12
CA THR A 86 -3.85 -15.82 -19.17
C THR A 86 -5.19 -16.29 -18.67
N SER A 87 -5.94 -16.98 -19.54
CA SER A 87 -7.20 -17.63 -19.17
C SER A 87 -6.94 -18.97 -18.48
N VAL A 88 -7.81 -19.31 -17.54
CA VAL A 88 -7.87 -20.62 -16.87
C VAL A 88 -9.30 -21.13 -16.88
N ASP A 89 -9.47 -22.45 -16.82
CA ASP A 89 -10.80 -23.06 -16.76
C ASP A 89 -11.50 -22.75 -15.44
N LEU A 90 -12.80 -22.52 -15.51
CA LEU A 90 -13.66 -22.48 -14.34
C LEU A 90 -13.94 -23.91 -13.86
N ALA A 91 -13.85 -24.14 -12.55
CA ALA A 91 -14.23 -25.42 -11.96
C ALA A 91 -15.69 -25.79 -12.26
N LYS A 92 -16.56 -24.78 -12.37
CA LYS A 92 -17.96 -24.90 -12.81
C LYS A 92 -18.26 -23.78 -13.80
N PRO A 93 -18.75 -24.08 -15.01
CA PRO A 93 -19.20 -23.06 -15.94
C PRO A 93 -20.30 -22.20 -15.30
N ILE A 94 -20.29 -20.91 -15.60
CA ILE A 94 -21.30 -19.94 -15.17
C ILE A 94 -22.08 -19.43 -16.37
N THR A 95 -23.25 -18.86 -16.12
CA THR A 95 -24.06 -18.21 -17.13
C THR A 95 -24.00 -16.70 -16.93
N ASP A 96 -23.67 -15.95 -17.97
CA ASP A 96 -23.70 -14.48 -17.92
C ASP A 96 -25.14 -13.94 -18.00
N ALA A 97 -25.29 -12.62 -17.90
CA ALA A 97 -26.60 -11.97 -17.95
C ALA A 97 -27.29 -12.10 -19.33
N GLU A 98 -26.52 -12.43 -20.38
CA GLU A 98 -27.01 -12.63 -21.74
C GLU A 98 -27.34 -14.11 -22.03
N GLY A 99 -27.14 -15.00 -21.07
CA GLY A 99 -27.41 -16.43 -21.20
C GLY A 99 -26.28 -17.26 -21.81
N ASN A 100 -25.10 -16.67 -22.05
CA ASN A 100 -23.96 -17.41 -22.57
C ASN A 100 -23.30 -18.24 -21.46
N THR A 101 -22.79 -19.42 -21.84
CA THR A 101 -21.98 -20.23 -20.94
C THR A 101 -20.54 -19.75 -20.95
N ILE A 102 -20.03 -19.32 -19.81
CA ILE A 102 -18.64 -18.97 -19.58
C ILE A 102 -17.97 -20.16 -18.89
N SER A 103 -16.98 -20.76 -19.54
CA SER A 103 -16.19 -21.88 -19.01
C SER A 103 -14.77 -21.50 -18.61
N THR A 104 -14.34 -20.27 -18.88
CA THR A 104 -12.99 -19.78 -18.55
C THR A 104 -13.06 -18.42 -17.87
N ARG A 105 -12.06 -18.12 -17.03
CA ARG A 105 -11.85 -16.81 -16.42
C ARG A 105 -10.42 -16.35 -16.68
N ILE A 106 -10.14 -15.07 -16.42
CA ILE A 106 -8.77 -14.59 -16.39
C ILE A 106 -8.14 -15.02 -15.05
N GLY A 107 -7.12 -15.87 -15.11
CA GLY A 107 -6.40 -16.34 -13.92
C GLY A 107 -5.19 -15.46 -13.57
N ARG A 108 -4.66 -14.74 -14.57
CA ARG A 108 -3.46 -13.92 -14.41
C ARG A 108 -3.42 -12.78 -15.42
N VAL A 109 -2.89 -11.64 -14.99
CA VAL A 109 -2.48 -10.53 -15.86
C VAL A 109 -0.98 -10.32 -15.70
N VAL A 110 -0.25 -10.26 -16.81
CA VAL A 110 1.20 -10.04 -16.82
C VAL A 110 1.51 -8.76 -17.54
N TYR A 111 2.24 -7.86 -16.88
CA TYR A 111 2.86 -6.71 -17.49
C TYR A 111 4.36 -6.98 -17.67
N THR A 112 4.87 -6.78 -18.89
CA THR A 112 6.31 -6.92 -19.20
C THR A 112 6.86 -5.60 -19.70
N ALA A 113 7.90 -5.11 -19.06
CA ALA A 113 8.52 -3.83 -19.36
C ALA A 113 9.22 -3.92 -20.73
N ILE A 114 9.04 -2.90 -21.57
CA ILE A 114 9.80 -2.76 -22.82
C ILE A 114 11.25 -2.38 -22.50
N THR A 115 11.41 -1.44 -21.56
CA THR A 115 12.68 -1.13 -20.89
C THR A 115 12.50 -1.42 -19.41
N PRO A 116 13.39 -2.19 -18.76
CA PRO A 116 13.28 -2.47 -17.33
C PRO A 116 13.10 -1.20 -16.50
N MET A 117 12.24 -1.27 -15.48
CA MET A 117 12.02 -0.17 -14.55
C MET A 117 13.16 -0.17 -13.53
N GLU A 118 14.02 0.85 -13.58
CA GLU A 118 15.13 1.02 -12.64
C GLU A 118 14.66 1.04 -11.18
N ASP A 119 15.53 0.56 -10.30
CA ASP A 119 15.28 0.63 -8.87
C ASP A 119 15.16 2.09 -8.38
N GLY A 120 14.35 2.30 -7.34
CA GLY A 120 14.01 3.63 -6.84
C GLY A 120 13.00 4.41 -7.68
N LEU A 121 12.51 3.83 -8.80
CA LEU A 121 11.38 4.36 -9.54
C LEU A 121 10.09 3.60 -9.19
N ARG A 122 8.97 4.33 -9.22
CA ARG A 122 7.63 3.80 -8.93
C ARG A 122 6.78 3.77 -10.20
N THR A 123 5.91 2.78 -10.31
CA THR A 123 4.83 2.74 -11.30
C THR A 123 3.54 2.16 -10.70
N THR A 124 2.43 2.28 -11.42
CA THR A 124 1.14 1.70 -11.03
C THR A 124 0.57 0.86 -12.16
N PHE A 125 -0.13 -0.22 -11.81
CA PHE A 125 -0.83 -1.08 -12.76
C PHE A 125 -2.29 -1.14 -12.38
N ASP A 126 -3.17 -0.72 -13.29
CA ASP A 126 -4.59 -0.60 -12.99
C ASP A 126 -5.37 -1.74 -13.64
N LEU A 127 -6.17 -2.43 -12.84
CA LEU A 127 -7.08 -3.49 -13.30
C LEU A 127 -8.52 -3.08 -13.01
N SER A 128 -9.36 -3.04 -14.05
CA SER A 128 -10.81 -2.95 -13.86
C SER A 128 -11.40 -4.34 -13.65
N VAL A 129 -12.07 -4.54 -12.52
CA VAL A 129 -12.66 -5.82 -12.12
C VAL A 129 -14.08 -5.63 -11.57
N PRO A 130 -15.00 -6.58 -11.79
CA PRO A 130 -16.20 -6.69 -10.97
C PRO A 130 -15.85 -7.34 -9.63
N LEU A 131 -16.20 -6.68 -8.52
CA LEU A 131 -16.14 -7.31 -7.20
C LEU A 131 -17.31 -8.29 -7.05
N PRO A 132 -17.09 -9.51 -6.53
CA PRO A 132 -18.17 -10.50 -6.40
C PRO A 132 -19.29 -9.98 -5.48
N ALA A 133 -20.55 -10.22 -5.86
CA ALA A 133 -21.71 -9.74 -5.11
C ALA A 133 -21.88 -10.45 -3.75
N ASP A 134 -21.35 -11.66 -3.61
CA ASP A 134 -21.36 -12.49 -2.40
C ASP A 134 -20.07 -12.35 -1.57
N ALA A 135 -19.15 -11.45 -1.95
CA ALA A 135 -17.89 -11.25 -1.26
C ALA A 135 -17.95 -10.26 -0.07
N ALA A 136 -19.12 -9.73 0.29
CA ALA A 136 -19.23 -8.79 1.41
C ALA A 136 -18.64 -9.37 2.71
N GLY A 137 -17.72 -8.64 3.35
CA GLY A 137 -17.00 -9.06 4.55
C GLY A 137 -15.81 -10.00 4.29
N GLN A 138 -15.52 -10.33 3.03
CA GLN A 138 -14.35 -11.11 2.63
C GLN A 138 -13.20 -10.20 2.21
N THR A 139 -11.98 -10.71 2.33
CA THR A 139 -10.78 -10.07 1.78
C THR A 139 -10.36 -10.83 0.53
N LEU A 140 -10.23 -10.12 -0.60
CA LEU A 140 -9.73 -10.66 -1.85
C LEU A 140 -8.24 -10.34 -1.97
N GLU A 141 -7.40 -11.36 -2.02
CA GLU A 141 -5.96 -11.20 -2.20
C GLU A 141 -5.56 -11.38 -3.66
N PHE A 142 -4.61 -10.58 -4.11
CA PHE A 142 -4.12 -10.57 -5.48
C PHE A 142 -2.60 -10.79 -5.46
N PRO A 143 -2.12 -12.04 -5.27
CA PRO A 143 -0.70 -12.33 -5.21
C PRO A 143 0.04 -11.81 -6.44
N VAL A 144 1.18 -11.14 -6.21
CA VAL A 144 2.00 -10.56 -7.28
C VAL A 144 3.37 -11.22 -7.29
N LEU A 145 3.79 -11.72 -8.44
CA LEU A 145 5.19 -12.06 -8.68
C LEU A 145 5.87 -10.89 -9.40
N GLN A 146 6.84 -10.25 -8.75
CA GLN A 146 7.71 -9.26 -9.33
C GLN A 146 8.99 -9.93 -9.79
N THR A 147 9.27 -9.88 -11.09
CA THR A 147 10.51 -10.39 -11.68
C THR A 147 11.42 -9.22 -12.02
N CYS A 148 12.68 -9.34 -11.65
CA CYS A 148 13.71 -8.34 -11.94
C CYS A 148 14.81 -8.93 -12.82
N ALA A 149 15.73 -8.09 -13.29
CA ALA A 149 16.88 -8.56 -14.08
C ALA A 149 17.73 -9.57 -13.29
N THR A 150 17.83 -9.39 -11.97
CA THR A 150 18.40 -10.34 -11.02
C THR A 150 17.36 -10.65 -9.95
N GLY A 151 16.96 -11.92 -9.85
CA GLY A 151 16.04 -12.38 -8.83
C GLY A 151 14.57 -12.00 -9.07
N SER A 152 13.76 -12.24 -8.04
CA SER A 152 12.33 -11.99 -8.04
C SER A 152 11.82 -11.95 -6.60
N THR A 153 10.73 -11.21 -6.38
CA THR A 153 10.02 -11.16 -5.09
C THR A 153 8.59 -11.65 -5.28
N ALA A 154 8.17 -12.59 -4.44
CA ALA A 154 6.79 -13.07 -4.38
C ALA A 154 6.04 -12.34 -3.28
N TRP A 155 5.10 -11.49 -3.69
CA TRP A 155 4.17 -10.76 -2.82
C TRP A 155 2.90 -11.58 -2.68
N ASP A 156 2.99 -12.65 -1.88
CA ASP A 156 1.95 -13.69 -1.77
C ASP A 156 1.65 -14.14 -0.32
N GLN A 157 2.24 -13.47 0.66
CA GLN A 157 2.07 -13.84 2.07
C GLN A 157 0.73 -13.33 2.61
N HIS A 158 0.01 -14.19 3.31
CA HIS A 158 -1.26 -13.85 3.95
C HIS A 158 -1.03 -12.98 5.19
N ALA A 159 -1.76 -11.88 5.31
CA ALA A 159 -1.84 -11.14 6.57
C ALA A 159 -2.84 -11.82 7.52
N VAL A 160 -2.41 -12.09 8.75
CA VAL A 160 -3.24 -12.71 9.78
C VAL A 160 -3.47 -11.70 10.90
N GLU A 161 -4.74 -11.52 11.29
CA GLU A 161 -5.09 -10.58 12.36
C GLU A 161 -4.43 -10.96 13.68
N GLY A 162 -3.77 -10.00 14.32
CA GLY A 162 -3.07 -10.19 15.59
C GLY A 162 -1.66 -10.78 15.48
N GLU A 163 -1.23 -11.17 14.29
CA GLU A 163 0.14 -11.58 13.98
C GLU A 163 0.97 -10.36 13.51
N ALA A 164 2.29 -10.53 13.42
CA ALA A 164 3.16 -9.52 12.81
C ALA A 164 2.86 -9.40 11.30
N GLU A 165 3.03 -8.18 10.75
CA GLU A 165 2.88 -7.95 9.31
C GLU A 165 3.91 -8.82 8.53
N PRO A 166 3.47 -9.55 7.48
CA PRO A 166 4.40 -10.30 6.64
C PRO A 166 5.40 -9.39 5.93
N GLU A 167 6.56 -9.94 5.53
CA GLU A 167 7.60 -9.19 4.81
C GLU A 167 7.21 -8.92 3.35
N HIS A 168 6.43 -9.82 2.75
CA HIS A 168 5.97 -9.72 1.36
C HIS A 168 4.47 -10.01 1.26
N PRO A 169 3.62 -9.17 1.87
CA PRO A 169 2.19 -9.42 1.93
C PRO A 169 1.58 -9.38 0.54
N ALA A 170 0.59 -10.25 0.30
CA ALA A 170 -0.23 -10.18 -0.90
C ALA A 170 -1.08 -8.88 -0.88
N PRO A 171 -1.08 -8.08 -1.96
CA PRO A 171 -2.01 -6.96 -2.07
C PRO A 171 -3.45 -7.45 -1.93
N SER A 172 -4.28 -6.76 -1.15
CA SER A 172 -5.63 -7.25 -0.86
C SER A 172 -6.69 -6.16 -0.73
N VAL A 173 -7.94 -6.52 -1.04
CA VAL A 173 -9.12 -5.65 -0.96
C VAL A 173 -10.12 -6.27 0.00
N ALA A 174 -10.39 -5.58 1.10
CA ALA A 174 -11.53 -5.90 1.97
C ALA A 174 -12.83 -5.44 1.28
N VAL A 175 -13.71 -6.37 0.96
CA VAL A 175 -14.96 -6.10 0.25
C VAL A 175 -16.04 -5.70 1.26
N THR A 176 -16.59 -4.51 1.08
CA THR A 176 -17.65 -3.96 1.92
C THR A 176 -19.04 -4.39 1.41
N ALA A 177 -20.06 -4.20 2.25
CA ALA A 177 -21.44 -4.46 1.84
C ALA A 177 -21.81 -3.63 0.61
N ALA A 178 -22.71 -4.17 -0.23
CA ALA A 178 -23.26 -3.44 -1.35
C ALA A 178 -23.94 -2.15 -0.87
N VAL A 179 -23.77 -1.05 -1.62
CA VAL A 179 -24.47 0.20 -1.33
C VAL A 179 -25.90 0.08 -1.86
N ALA A 180 -26.90 0.09 -0.97
CA ALA A 180 -28.29 0.11 -1.36
C ALA A 180 -28.67 1.50 -1.90
N GLY A 181 -28.72 1.64 -3.24
CA GLY A 181 -29.23 2.84 -3.91
C GLY A 181 -28.26 3.39 -4.95
N GLY A 182 -28.49 3.04 -6.21
CA GLY A 182 -27.73 3.53 -7.35
C GLY A 182 -28.07 2.77 -8.63
N GLU A 183 -29.32 2.86 -9.07
CA GLU A 183 -29.68 2.50 -10.44
C GLU A 183 -28.76 3.26 -11.42
N GLN A 184 -28.24 2.55 -12.41
CA GLN A 184 -27.40 3.12 -13.45
C GLN A 184 -28.20 4.12 -14.30
N GLY A 185 -28.09 5.40 -13.95
CA GLY A 185 -28.59 6.51 -14.74
C GLY A 185 -27.42 7.29 -15.35
N HIS A 186 -27.14 7.05 -16.63
CA HIS A 186 -26.37 8.01 -17.42
C HIS A 186 -27.20 9.28 -17.59
N ALA A 187 -26.83 10.35 -16.87
CA ALA A 187 -27.27 11.70 -17.18
C ALA A 187 -26.06 12.64 -17.17
N ALA A 188 -25.61 12.99 -18.37
CA ALA A 188 -24.82 14.19 -18.60
C ALA A 188 -25.73 15.42 -18.47
N GLY A 189 -25.24 16.47 -17.80
CA GLY A 189 -25.89 17.78 -17.79
C GLY A 189 -25.58 18.61 -16.55
N ALA A 190 -24.63 19.54 -16.70
CA ALA A 190 -24.08 20.42 -15.68
C ALA A 190 -25.07 21.42 -15.04
N THR A 191 -24.82 21.79 -13.79
CA THR A 191 -24.81 23.20 -13.34
C THR A 191 -23.92 23.36 -12.10
N ASP A 192 -23.05 24.38 -12.15
CA ASP A 192 -22.33 24.92 -11.01
C ASP A 192 -23.28 25.26 -9.85
N ALA A 193 -22.92 24.79 -8.65
CA ALA A 193 -23.42 25.34 -7.40
C ALA A 193 -22.33 25.17 -6.34
N GLU A 194 -21.59 26.26 -6.15
CA GLU A 194 -20.70 26.51 -5.02
C GLU A 194 -21.48 26.35 -3.72
N ALA A 195 -21.20 25.29 -2.96
CA ALA A 195 -21.71 25.08 -1.61
C ALA A 195 -20.52 24.94 -0.66
N THR A 196 -20.18 26.05 -0.02
CA THR A 196 -19.32 26.07 1.15
C THR A 196 -19.97 25.23 2.24
N SER A 197 -19.36 24.10 2.60
CA SER A 197 -19.74 23.36 3.81
C SER A 197 -18.51 23.19 4.70
N ALA A 198 -18.60 23.81 5.86
CA ALA A 198 -17.57 23.89 6.87
C ALA A 198 -17.14 22.50 7.35
N ALA A 199 -15.83 22.28 7.37
CA ALA A 199 -15.23 21.13 8.02
C ALA A 199 -15.59 21.14 9.53
N ALA A 200 -16.22 20.07 9.99
CA ALA A 200 -16.33 19.79 11.42
C ALA A 200 -14.93 19.58 12.02
N PRO A 201 -14.64 20.09 13.23
CA PRO A 201 -13.34 19.90 13.85
C PRO A 201 -13.26 18.47 14.42
N GLY A 202 -12.49 17.60 13.77
CA GLY A 202 -12.12 16.29 14.30
C GLY A 202 -10.78 16.37 15.03
N ASP A 203 -10.80 16.07 16.34
CA ASP A 203 -9.74 15.56 17.24
C ASP A 203 -8.25 15.91 17.02
N ASP A 204 -7.98 17.11 16.52
CA ASP A 204 -6.64 17.68 16.31
C ASP A 204 -5.96 18.15 17.63
N VAL A 205 -6.66 18.03 18.77
CA VAL A 205 -6.18 18.48 20.08
C VAL A 205 -5.09 17.57 20.62
N LEU A 206 -5.23 16.25 20.46
CA LEU A 206 -4.24 15.29 20.97
C LEU A 206 -2.92 15.39 20.19
N ALA A 207 -3.00 15.52 18.86
CA ALA A 207 -1.83 15.71 18.01
C ALA A 207 -1.09 17.01 18.35
N ARG A 208 -1.82 18.11 18.58
CA ARG A 208 -1.23 19.40 18.97
C ARG A 208 -0.64 19.37 20.39
N VAL A 209 -1.30 18.72 21.35
CA VAL A 209 -0.79 18.58 22.72
C VAL A 209 0.49 17.74 22.74
N LEU A 210 0.53 16.63 21.99
CA LEU A 210 1.73 15.80 21.87
C LEU A 210 2.84 16.54 21.10
N GLY A 211 2.52 17.27 20.04
CA GLY A 211 3.49 18.08 19.29
C GLY A 211 4.11 19.21 20.11
N VAL A 212 3.29 19.97 20.83
CA VAL A 212 3.76 21.04 21.73
C VAL A 212 4.52 20.46 22.92
N GLY A 213 4.03 19.35 23.51
CA GLY A 213 4.71 18.65 24.59
C GLY A 213 6.11 18.17 24.20
N GLY A 214 6.23 17.57 23.01
CA GLY A 214 7.53 17.15 22.46
C GLY A 214 8.52 18.30 22.25
N LEU A 215 8.03 19.44 21.76
CA LEU A 215 8.86 20.63 21.53
C LEU A 215 9.37 21.23 22.85
N VAL A 216 8.53 21.27 23.89
CA VAL A 216 8.92 21.74 25.23
C VAL A 216 9.98 20.83 25.84
N VAL A 217 9.80 19.50 25.77
CA VAL A 217 10.79 18.54 26.27
C VAL A 217 12.12 18.67 25.50
N GLY A 218 12.05 18.82 24.17
CA GLY A 218 13.22 19.05 23.33
C GLY A 218 13.97 20.33 23.70
N ALA A 219 13.26 21.44 23.90
CA ALA A 219 13.85 22.72 24.28
C ALA A 219 14.50 22.65 25.67
N ILE A 220 13.88 21.99 26.64
CA ILE A 220 14.46 21.77 27.98
C ILE A 220 15.74 20.93 27.87
N GLY A 221 15.72 19.88 27.05
CA GLY A 221 16.91 19.07 26.76
C GLY A 221 18.08 19.89 26.21
N ILE A 222 17.81 20.80 25.26
CA ILE A 222 18.82 21.71 24.69
C ILE A 222 19.37 22.67 25.75
N VAL A 223 18.50 23.28 26.57
CA VAL A 223 18.91 24.22 27.62
C VAL A 223 19.79 23.52 28.68
N LEU A 224 19.41 22.30 29.10
CA LEU A 224 20.20 21.50 30.03
C LEU A 224 21.55 21.08 29.42
N ALA A 225 21.59 20.74 28.13
CA ALA A 225 22.84 20.43 27.44
C ALA A 225 23.78 21.65 27.33
N VAL A 226 23.25 22.84 27.06
CA VAL A 226 24.03 24.08 26.93
C VAL A 226 24.53 24.56 28.31
N THR A 227 23.69 24.53 29.34
CA THR A 227 24.08 24.94 30.71
C THR A 227 25.03 23.93 31.36
N GLY A 228 24.85 22.63 31.11
CA GLY A 228 25.79 21.58 31.51
C GLY A 228 27.16 21.67 30.80
N ARG A 229 27.21 22.15 29.55
CA ARG A 229 28.48 22.44 28.85
C ARG A 229 29.20 23.67 29.41
N ARG A 230 28.47 24.70 29.83
CA ARG A 230 29.06 25.94 30.37
C ARG A 230 29.70 25.74 31.75
N THR A 231 29.06 24.96 32.62
CA THR A 231 29.59 24.68 33.96
C THR A 231 30.85 23.81 33.96
N LYS A 232 31.07 23.02 32.91
CA LYS A 232 32.32 22.24 32.73
C LYS A 232 33.47 23.04 32.11
N ARG A 233 33.23 24.24 31.58
CA ARG A 233 34.25 25.08 30.92
C ARG A 233 34.87 26.12 31.85
N SER A 234 34.44 26.14 33.11
CA SER A 234 34.89 27.07 34.15
C SER A 234 35.42 26.30 35.36
N VAL A 235 36.49 25.52 35.15
CA VAL A 235 37.58 25.20 36.09
C VAL A 235 38.82 24.92 35.24
#